data_AF-A0A1I6TS66-F1
#
_entry.id   AF-A0A1I6TS66-F1
#
_cell.length_a   1.000
_cell.length_b   1.000
_cell.length_c   1.000
_cell.angle_alpha   90.00
_cell.angle_beta   90.00
_cell.angle_gamma   90.00
#
_symmetry.space_group_name_H-M   'P 1'
#
loop_
_entity.id
_entity.type
_entity.pdbx_description
1 polymer ?
#
loop_
_entity_poly.entity_id
_entity_poly.type
_entity_poly.pdbx_seq_one_letter_code
_entity_poly.pdbx_strand_id
1 'polypeptide(L)'
;MERLNSLVRTLNITDVIGDPQFKTAAAISGGLGTFVSFLYGGQVNQLWITALVLIVVLDWITGIKAAKKDGTYASEYGIEGIARAVVLFLLPSFAHVLDMLVKLPDIFFCAITGGLIYHIFNSFTANCARIGWEKWIPSRLLRSVSSEIEAKIRRSESRKNRN
;
A
#
# COMPACT_ATOMS: atom_id res chain seq x y z
N MET A 1 -1.83 31.46 -38.63
CA MET A 1 -1.72 32.38 -37.47
C MET A 1 -2.87 32.19 -36.48
N GLU A 2 -4.14 32.14 -36.91
CA GLU A 2 -5.30 31.96 -36.00
C GLU A 2 -5.30 30.66 -35.19
N ARG A 3 -4.96 29.51 -35.80
CA ARG A 3 -4.84 28.22 -35.08
C ARG A 3 -3.72 28.22 -34.03
N LEU A 4 -2.66 28.99 -34.24
CA LEU A 4 -1.56 29.12 -33.29
C LEU A 4 -1.99 30.00 -32.11
N ASN A 5 -2.71 31.10 -32.39
CA ASN A 5 -3.28 31.97 -31.37
C ASN A 5 -4.38 31.28 -30.54
N SER A 6 -5.18 30.39 -31.14
CA SER A 6 -6.15 29.59 -30.38
C SER A 6 -5.48 28.56 -29.48
N LEU A 7 -4.40 27.90 -29.96
CA LEU A 7 -3.60 26.98 -29.15
C LEU A 7 -2.90 27.68 -27.97
N VAL A 8 -2.36 28.88 -28.21
CA VAL A 8 -1.77 29.73 -27.16
C VAL A 8 -2.84 30.21 -26.17
N ARG A 9 -4.07 30.50 -26.61
CA ARG A 9 -5.21 30.80 -25.71
C ARG A 9 -5.65 29.60 -24.87
N THR A 10 -5.62 28.37 -25.40
CA THR A 10 -5.86 27.16 -24.59
C THR A 10 -4.73 26.82 -23.61
N LEU A 11 -3.54 27.39 -23.81
CA LEU A 11 -2.42 27.33 -22.85
C LEU A 11 -2.50 28.45 -21.81
N ASN A 12 -3.60 29.21 -21.75
CA ASN A 12 -3.79 30.28 -20.78
C ASN A 12 -4.08 29.66 -19.40
N ILE A 13 -3.01 29.43 -18.63
CA ILE A 13 -3.03 28.82 -17.30
C ILE A 13 -3.97 29.57 -16.33
N THR A 14 -4.19 30.86 -16.56
CA THR A 14 -5.10 31.71 -15.77
C THR A 14 -6.57 31.31 -15.91
N ASP A 15 -7.01 30.84 -17.07
CA ASP A 15 -8.39 30.36 -17.27
C ASP A 15 -8.58 28.98 -16.61
N VAL A 16 -7.55 28.13 -16.64
CA VAL A 16 -7.53 26.81 -15.97
C VAL A 16 -7.52 26.98 -14.44
N ILE A 17 -6.68 27.85 -13.89
CA ILE A 17 -6.65 28.13 -12.45
C ILE A 17 -7.92 28.87 -11.99
N GLY A 18 -8.54 29.64 -12.89
CA GLY A 18 -9.77 30.38 -12.65
C GLY A 18 -11.00 29.49 -12.48
N ASP A 19 -11.00 28.31 -13.10
CA ASP A 19 -12.13 27.37 -13.14
C ASP A 19 -12.54 26.88 -11.72
N PRO A 20 -13.85 26.95 -11.38
CA PRO A 20 -14.34 26.50 -10.07
C PRO A 20 -14.05 25.02 -9.76
N GLN A 21 -14.05 24.14 -10.76
CA GLN A 21 -13.77 22.72 -10.54
C GLN A 21 -12.29 22.52 -10.23
N PHE A 22 -11.40 23.17 -10.98
CA PHE A 22 -9.96 23.16 -10.71
C PHE A 22 -9.64 23.70 -9.31
N LYS A 23 -10.23 24.82 -8.90
CA LYS A 23 -10.03 25.39 -7.55
C LYS A 23 -10.48 24.44 -6.44
N THR A 24 -11.64 23.81 -6.63
CA THR A 24 -12.17 22.86 -5.65
C THR A 24 -11.27 21.62 -5.55
N ALA A 25 -10.86 21.07 -6.69
CA ALA A 25 -9.93 19.94 -6.74
C ALA A 25 -8.58 20.28 -6.10
N ALA A 26 -8.04 21.47 -6.37
CA ALA A 26 -6.79 21.96 -5.79
C ALA A 26 -6.90 22.17 -4.27
N ALA A 27 -8.03 22.67 -3.78
CA ALA A 27 -8.26 22.81 -2.34
C ALA A 27 -8.33 21.45 -1.63
N ILE A 28 -9.03 20.48 -2.22
CA ILE A 28 -9.13 19.12 -1.68
C ILE A 28 -7.76 18.42 -1.70
N SER A 29 -7.04 18.49 -2.83
CA SER A 29 -5.73 17.85 -2.96
C SER A 29 -4.67 18.52 -2.08
N GLY A 30 -4.70 19.84 -1.96
CA GLY A 30 -3.86 20.59 -1.03
C GLY A 30 -4.13 20.21 0.43
N GLY A 31 -5.40 20.18 0.84
CA GLY A 31 -5.79 19.78 2.20
C GLY A 31 -5.39 18.35 2.54
N LEU A 32 -5.63 17.40 1.63
CA LEU A 32 -5.20 16.01 1.78
C LEU A 32 -3.68 15.89 1.83
N GLY A 33 -2.97 16.61 0.95
CA GLY A 33 -1.51 16.63 0.92
C GLY A 33 -0.90 17.15 2.22
N THR A 34 -1.44 18.23 2.77
CA THR A 34 -1.04 18.75 4.09
C THR A 34 -1.35 17.76 5.20
N PHE A 35 -2.52 17.12 5.19
CA PHE A 35 -2.88 16.13 6.21
C PHE A 35 -1.95 14.90 6.18
N VAL A 36 -1.69 14.35 4.99
CA VAL A 36 -0.76 13.23 4.80
C VAL A 36 0.66 13.61 5.23
N SER A 37 1.10 14.83 4.89
CA SER A 37 2.42 15.34 5.30
C SER A 37 2.52 15.51 6.81
N PHE A 38 1.44 15.92 7.48
CA PHE A 38 1.38 15.97 8.94
C PHE A 38 1.44 14.58 9.58
N LEU A 39 0.73 13.60 9.03
CA LEU A 39 0.66 12.25 9.60
C LEU A 39 1.98 11.47 9.49
N TYR A 40 2.73 11.68 8.41
CA TYR A 40 3.91 10.85 8.10
C TYR A 40 5.22 11.64 8.08
N GLY A 41 5.18 12.97 8.07
CA GLY A 41 6.37 13.81 8.10
C GLY A 41 6.99 14.07 6.73
N GLY A 42 8.32 14.17 6.73
CA GLY A 42 9.10 14.65 5.59
C GLY A 42 9.11 13.72 4.37
N GLN A 43 9.76 14.19 3.29
CA GLN A 43 9.80 13.50 1.99
C GLN A 43 10.32 12.06 2.07
N VAL A 44 11.29 11.78 2.95
CA VAL A 44 11.82 10.42 3.12
C VAL A 44 10.73 9.48 3.66
N ASN A 45 10.00 9.88 4.69
CA ASN A 45 8.92 9.07 5.27
C ASN A 45 7.79 8.83 4.25
N GLN A 46 7.52 9.79 3.37
CA GLN A 46 6.56 9.61 2.28
C GLN A 46 7.00 8.52 1.29
N LEU A 47 8.30 8.36 1.02
CA LEU A 47 8.82 7.24 0.22
C LEU A 47 8.63 5.90 0.92
N TRP A 48 8.82 5.84 2.24
CA TRP A 48 8.54 4.64 3.04
C TRP A 48 7.05 4.25 2.97
N ILE A 49 6.14 5.22 3.10
CA ILE A 49 4.70 4.97 2.94
C ILE A 49 4.37 4.52 1.52
N THR A 50 5.00 5.10 0.51
CA THR A 50 4.82 4.67 -0.88
C THR A 50 5.25 3.21 -1.06
N ALA A 51 6.40 2.81 -0.50
CA ALA A 51 6.84 1.42 -0.52
C ALA A 51 5.87 0.49 0.23
N LEU A 52 5.34 0.93 1.37
CA LEU A 52 4.33 0.19 2.14
C LEU A 52 3.04 -0.01 1.33
N VAL A 53 2.53 1.03 0.66
CA VAL A 53 1.36 0.93 -0.21
C VAL A 53 1.60 -0.07 -1.34
N LEU A 54 2.74 0.02 -2.02
CA LEU A 54 3.08 -0.88 -3.12
C LEU A 54 3.09 -2.34 -2.67
N ILE A 55 3.73 -2.65 -1.54
CA ILE A 55 3.81 -4.04 -1.07
C ILE A 55 2.47 -4.57 -0.57
N VAL A 56 1.65 -3.74 0.08
CA VAL A 56 0.27 -4.10 0.48
C VAL A 56 -0.58 -4.44 -0.74
N VAL A 57 -0.53 -3.60 -1.78
CA VAL A 57 -1.29 -3.83 -3.02
C VAL A 57 -0.84 -5.14 -3.68
N LEU A 58 0.48 -5.38 -3.76
CA LEU A 58 1.02 -6.62 -4.32
C LEU A 58 0.57 -7.85 -3.52
N ASP A 59 0.67 -7.82 -2.19
CA ASP A 59 0.24 -8.93 -1.33
C ASP A 59 -1.26 -9.19 -1.45
N TRP A 60 -2.07 -8.13 -1.55
CA TRP A 60 -3.52 -8.28 -1.69
C TRP A 60 -3.89 -8.94 -3.02
N ILE A 61 -3.30 -8.49 -4.12
CA ILE A 61 -3.56 -9.06 -5.46
C ILE A 61 -3.16 -10.55 -5.49
N THR A 62 -1.97 -10.90 -4.99
CA THR A 62 -1.51 -12.29 -4.99
C THR A 62 -2.28 -13.15 -4.00
N GLY A 63 -2.69 -12.61 -2.86
CA GLY A 63 -3.54 -13.27 -1.88
C GLY A 63 -4.91 -13.63 -2.44
N ILE A 64 -5.55 -12.72 -3.19
CA ILE A 64 -6.82 -13.00 -3.88
C ILE A 64 -6.63 -14.11 -4.90
N LYS A 65 -5.57 -14.04 -5.73
CA LYS A 65 -5.29 -15.08 -6.74
C LYS A 65 -5.04 -16.44 -6.10
N ALA A 66 -4.29 -16.50 -5.00
CA ALA A 66 -4.05 -17.73 -4.24
C ALA A 66 -5.34 -18.31 -3.67
N ALA A 67 -6.17 -17.49 -3.01
CA ALA A 67 -7.45 -17.94 -2.45
C ALA A 67 -8.42 -18.45 -3.53
N LYS A 68 -8.45 -17.81 -4.70
CA LYS A 68 -9.25 -18.28 -5.85
C LYS A 68 -8.75 -19.62 -6.38
N LYS A 69 -7.43 -19.79 -6.52
CA LYS A 69 -6.81 -21.05 -6.96
C LYS A 69 -7.12 -22.20 -6.01
N ASP A 70 -7.12 -21.92 -4.71
CA ASP A 70 -7.40 -22.93 -3.68
C ASP A 70 -8.90 -23.20 -3.49
N GLY A 71 -9.78 -22.41 -4.10
CA GLY A 71 -11.23 -22.51 -3.93
C GLY A 71 -11.74 -22.00 -2.58
N THR A 72 -10.96 -21.16 -1.88
CA THR A 72 -11.23 -20.70 -0.51
C THR A 72 -11.55 -19.21 -0.42
N TYR A 73 -11.85 -18.58 -1.56
CA TYR A 73 -12.22 -17.16 -1.62
C TYR A 73 -13.64 -16.93 -1.09
N ALA A 74 -13.78 -16.04 -0.12
CA ALA A 74 -15.06 -15.63 0.46
C ALA A 74 -15.20 -14.10 0.42
N SER A 75 -16.42 -13.58 0.25
CA SER A 75 -16.70 -12.12 0.20
C SER A 75 -16.43 -11.40 1.53
N GLU A 76 -16.67 -12.07 2.66
CA GLU A 76 -16.34 -11.60 4.02
C GLU A 76 -14.87 -11.17 4.14
N TYR A 77 -13.98 -11.90 3.46
CA TYR A 77 -12.55 -11.64 3.44
C TYR A 77 -12.19 -10.28 2.83
N GLY A 78 -13.03 -9.75 1.94
CA GLY A 78 -12.85 -8.43 1.33
C GLY A 78 -13.17 -7.28 2.28
N ILE A 79 -14.28 -7.39 3.03
CA ILE A 79 -14.75 -6.34 3.94
C ILE A 79 -13.82 -6.22 5.15
N GLU A 80 -13.43 -7.34 5.76
CA GLU A 80 -12.45 -7.35 6.85
C GLU A 80 -11.06 -6.85 6.41
N GLY A 81 -10.75 -6.97 5.11
CA GLY A 81 -9.49 -6.50 4.52
C GLY A 81 -9.32 -4.99 4.63
N ILE A 82 -10.40 -4.21 4.52
CA ILE A 82 -10.36 -2.75 4.57
C ILE A 82 -10.02 -2.25 5.98
N ALA A 83 -10.68 -2.81 7.00
CA ALA A 83 -10.41 -2.44 8.40
C ALA A 83 -8.93 -2.71 8.77
N ARG A 84 -8.39 -3.83 8.30
CA ARG A 84 -6.97 -4.18 8.50
C ARG A 84 -6.03 -3.20 7.80
N ALA A 85 -6.35 -2.80 6.57
CA ALA A 85 -5.55 -1.84 5.82
C ALA A 85 -5.48 -0.48 6.56
N VAL A 86 -6.60 0.00 7.11
CA VAL A 86 -6.63 1.24 7.89
C VAL A 86 -5.66 1.18 9.08
N VAL A 87 -5.71 0.11 9.88
CA VAL A 87 -4.79 -0.06 11.02
C VAL A 87 -3.32 -0.08 10.57
N LEU A 88 -3.04 -0.77 9.47
CA LEU A 88 -1.69 -0.92 8.93
C LEU A 88 -1.06 0.42 8.52
N PHE A 89 -1.86 1.37 8.02
CA PHE A 89 -1.38 2.72 7.68
C PHE A 89 -1.40 3.69 8.86
N LEU A 90 -2.21 3.45 9.90
CA LEU A 90 -2.20 4.26 11.13
C LEU A 90 -0.98 3.98 12.01
N LEU A 91 -0.43 2.77 11.99
CA LEU A 91 0.74 2.40 12.81
C LEU A 91 1.98 3.26 12.49
N PRO A 92 2.42 3.43 11.23
CA PRO A 92 3.48 4.37 10.89
C PRO A 92 3.18 5.81 11.31
N SER A 93 1.92 6.25 11.14
CA SER A 93 1.56 7.61 11.52
C SER A 93 1.70 7.84 13.03
N PHE A 94 1.23 6.89 13.85
CA PHE A 94 1.42 6.93 15.28
C PHE A 94 2.90 6.91 15.67
N ALA A 95 3.71 6.10 14.99
CA ALA A 95 5.15 6.05 15.18
C ALA A 95 5.84 7.41 14.93
N HIS A 96 5.46 8.09 13.84
CA HIS A 96 5.96 9.43 13.55
C HIS A 96 5.54 10.46 14.62
N VAL A 97 4.30 10.37 15.11
CA VAL A 97 3.85 11.21 16.24
C VAL A 97 4.71 10.95 17.48
N LEU A 98 5.06 9.70 17.78
CA LEU A 98 5.97 9.39 18.88
C LEU A 98 7.35 10.00 18.67
N ASP A 99 7.94 9.86 17.48
CA ASP A 99 9.23 10.47 17.14
C ASP A 99 9.20 12.00 17.33
N MET A 100 8.11 12.67 16.96
CA MET A 100 7.93 14.11 17.21
C MET A 100 7.87 14.45 18.70
N LEU A 101 7.13 13.67 19.50
CA LEU A 101 6.99 13.90 20.94
C LEU A 101 8.33 13.76 21.67
N VAL A 102 9.17 12.80 21.26
CA VAL A 102 10.48 12.55 21.87
C VAL A 102 11.64 13.22 21.14
N LYS A 103 11.37 13.99 20.08
CA LYS A 103 12.35 14.69 19.24
C LYS A 103 13.42 13.77 18.63
N LEU A 104 13.01 12.59 18.16
CA LEU A 104 13.88 11.65 17.45
C LEU A 104 13.86 11.89 15.93
N PRO A 105 14.92 11.49 15.20
CA PRO A 105 14.96 11.56 13.74
C PRO A 105 14.23 10.36 13.11
N ASP A 106 12.92 10.24 13.36
CA ASP A 106 12.03 9.23 12.75
C ASP A 106 12.44 7.76 12.98
N ILE A 107 13.02 7.45 14.14
CA ILE A 107 13.53 6.10 14.46
C ILE A 107 12.37 5.12 14.63
N PHE A 108 11.32 5.50 15.37
CA PHE A 108 10.15 4.63 15.55
C PHE A 108 9.40 4.45 14.23
N PHE A 109 9.24 5.53 13.47
CA PHE A 109 8.64 5.50 12.14
C PHE A 109 9.36 4.50 11.23
N CYS A 110 10.68 4.60 11.12
CA CYS A 110 11.46 3.70 10.26
C CYS A 110 11.38 2.25 10.74
N ALA A 111 11.47 2.01 12.05
CA ALA A 111 11.40 0.67 12.63
C ALA A 111 10.04 0.00 12.39
N ILE A 112 8.95 0.70 12.67
CA ILE A 112 7.59 0.17 12.50
C ILE A 112 7.26 -0.01 11.02
N THR A 113 7.54 1.01 10.20
CA THR A 113 7.23 0.95 8.75
C THR A 113 8.07 -0.11 8.05
N GLY A 114 9.38 -0.18 8.34
CA GLY A 114 10.26 -1.21 7.80
C GLY A 114 9.85 -2.62 8.24
N GLY A 115 9.48 -2.79 9.51
CA GLY A 115 8.97 -4.07 10.03
C GLY A 115 7.68 -4.51 9.32
N LEU A 116 6.75 -3.58 9.09
CA LEU A 116 5.52 -3.84 8.33
C LEU A 116 5.83 -4.22 6.88
N ILE A 117 6.68 -3.46 6.19
CA ILE A 117 7.09 -3.76 4.81
C ILE A 117 7.69 -5.17 4.74
N TYR A 118 8.61 -5.50 5.64
CA TYR A 118 9.25 -6.81 5.70
C TYR A 118 8.23 -7.94 5.93
N HIS A 119 7.32 -7.76 6.89
CA HIS A 119 6.29 -8.74 7.19
C HIS A 119 5.35 -8.99 6.00
N ILE A 120 4.90 -7.93 5.34
CA ILE A 120 3.99 -8.00 4.19
C ILE A 120 4.73 -8.54 2.97
N PHE A 121 6.01 -8.23 2.80
CA PHE A 121 6.84 -8.80 1.73
C PHE A 121 6.98 -10.33 1.86
N ASN A 122 7.15 -10.84 3.08
CA ASN A 122 7.16 -12.28 3.33
C ASN A 122 5.79 -12.91 3.01
N SER A 123 4.70 -12.25 3.42
CA SER A 123 3.32 -12.65 3.06
C SER A 123 3.14 -12.72 1.54
N PHE A 124 3.56 -11.67 0.81
CA PHE A 124 3.48 -11.57 -0.64
C PHE A 124 4.26 -12.69 -1.32
N THR A 125 5.49 -12.92 -0.89
CA THR A 125 6.37 -13.97 -1.42
C THR A 125 5.73 -15.35 -1.24
N ALA A 126 5.15 -15.62 -0.08
CA ALA A 126 4.46 -16.88 0.18
C ALA A 126 3.20 -17.05 -0.69
N ASN A 127 2.45 -15.97 -0.95
CA ASN A 127 1.32 -15.98 -1.88
C ASN A 127 1.78 -16.26 -3.32
N CYS A 128 2.90 -15.69 -3.76
CA CYS A 128 3.51 -15.97 -5.06
C CYS A 128 3.90 -17.45 -5.22
N ALA A 129 4.47 -18.07 -4.18
CA ALA A 129 4.76 -19.50 -4.20
C ALA A 129 3.46 -20.33 -4.36
N ARG A 130 2.42 -20.04 -3.56
CA ARG A 130 1.12 -20.74 -3.65
C ARG A 130 0.47 -20.69 -5.04
N ILE A 131 0.59 -19.56 -5.74
CA ILE A 131 0.07 -19.46 -7.11
C ILE A 131 0.96 -20.14 -8.17
N GLY A 132 2.16 -20.59 -7.81
CA GLY A 132 3.10 -21.30 -8.69
C GLY A 132 4.14 -20.39 -9.35
N TRP A 133 4.41 -19.21 -8.78
CA TRP A 133 5.40 -18.26 -9.29
C TRP A 133 6.78 -18.42 -8.64
N GLU A 134 6.97 -19.45 -7.82
CA GLU A 134 8.24 -19.78 -7.16
C GLU A 134 9.45 -19.83 -8.10
N LYS A 135 9.29 -20.25 -9.36
CA LYS A 135 10.39 -20.26 -10.35
C LYS A 135 10.99 -18.88 -10.64
N TRP A 136 10.24 -17.80 -10.38
CA TRP A 136 10.67 -16.41 -10.59
C TRP A 136 11.25 -15.79 -9.31
N ILE A 137 11.27 -16.53 -8.19
CA ILE A 137 11.71 -16.05 -6.88
C ILE A 137 13.01 -16.74 -6.49
N PRO A 138 14.03 -16.01 -6.00
CA PRO A 138 15.27 -16.62 -5.53
C PRO A 138 15.04 -17.70 -4.47
N SER A 139 15.70 -18.85 -4.62
CA SER A 139 15.49 -20.00 -3.73
C SER A 139 15.80 -19.71 -2.26
N ARG A 140 16.76 -18.82 -1.98
CA ARG A 140 17.06 -18.35 -0.61
C ARG A 140 15.86 -17.68 0.03
N LEU A 141 15.15 -16.84 -0.74
CA LEU A 141 13.99 -16.12 -0.26
C LEU A 141 12.82 -17.08 -0.01
N LEU A 142 12.56 -18.02 -0.93
CA LEU A 142 11.55 -19.07 -0.73
C LEU A 142 11.81 -19.91 0.53
N ARG A 143 13.08 -20.26 0.80
CA ARG A 143 13.45 -20.95 2.04
C ARG A 143 13.20 -20.11 3.28
N SER A 144 13.43 -18.80 3.21
CA SER A 144 13.18 -17.89 4.33
C SER A 144 11.70 -17.74 4.68
N VAL A 145 10.80 -17.97 3.71
CA VAL A 145 9.35 -17.84 3.90
C VAL A 145 8.63 -19.19 3.89
N SER A 146 9.36 -20.32 3.95
CA SER A 146 8.77 -21.66 3.84
C SER A 146 7.72 -21.95 4.90
N SER A 147 7.97 -21.51 6.14
CA SER A 147 7.01 -21.62 7.25
C SER A 147 5.72 -20.84 6.97
N GLU A 148 5.82 -19.65 6.37
CA GLU A 148 4.65 -18.85 6.00
C GLU A 148 3.88 -19.47 4.82
N ILE A 149 4.61 -20.06 3.84
CA ILE A 149 4.00 -20.84 2.75
C ILE A 149 3.15 -21.98 3.31
N GLU A 150 3.75 -22.81 4.17
CA GLU A 150 3.08 -23.96 4.76
C GLU A 150 1.91 -23.55 5.66
N ALA A 151 2.08 -22.51 6.47
CA ALA A 151 1.00 -21.95 7.28
C ALA A 151 -0.19 -21.49 6.43
N LYS A 152 0.07 -20.82 5.30
CA LYS A 152 -1.00 -20.36 4.38
C LYS A 152 -1.68 -21.50 3.64
N ILE A 153 -0.95 -22.54 3.24
CA ILE A 153 -1.53 -23.74 2.62
C ILE A 153 -2.46 -24.43 3.63
N ARG A 154 -1.98 -24.69 4.86
CA ARG A 154 -2.77 -25.32 5.93
C ARG A 154 -4.05 -24.54 6.26
N ARG A 155 -3.96 -23.19 6.35
CA ARG A 155 -5.13 -22.32 6.57
C ARG A 155 -6.12 -22.38 5.40
N SER A 156 -5.65 -22.63 4.19
CA SER A 156 -6.51 -22.78 3.01
C SER A 156 -7.23 -24.12 3.05
N GLU A 157 -6.50 -25.22 3.28
CA GLU A 157 -7.09 -26.56 3.43
C GLU A 157 -8.14 -26.61 4.54
N SER A 158 -7.88 -25.97 5.69
CA SER A 158 -8.86 -25.94 6.78
C SER A 158 -10.14 -25.17 6.43
N ARG A 159 -10.05 -24.12 5.60
CA ARG A 159 -11.21 -23.39 5.08
C ARG A 159 -11.97 -24.20 4.05
N LYS A 160 -11.25 -24.90 3.16
CA LYS A 160 -11.84 -25.79 2.16
C LYS A 160 -12.63 -26.93 2.81
N ASN A 161 -12.14 -27.47 3.93
CA ASN A 161 -12.84 -28.54 4.66
C ASN A 161 -14.06 -28.04 5.46
N ARG A 162 -14.20 -26.73 5.67
CA ARG A 162 -15.32 -26.12 6.42
C ARG A 162 -16.50 -25.73 5.53
N ASN A 163 -16.26 -25.58 4.22
CA ASN A 163 -17.24 -25.19 3.21
C ASN A 163 -17.65 -26.40 2.36
#